data_AF-X0TQF5-F1
#
_entry.id   AF-X0TQF5-F1
#
_cell.length_a   1.000
_cell.length_b   1.000
_cell.length_c   1.000
_cell.angle_alpha   90.00
_cell.angle_beta   90.00
_cell.angle_gamma   90.00
#
_symmetry.space_group_name_H-M   'P 1'
#
loop_
_entity.id
_entity.type
_entity.pdbx_description
1 polymer ?
#
loop_
_entity_poly.entity_id
_entity_poly.type
_entity_poly.pdbx_seq_one_letter_code
_entity_poly.pdbx_strand_id
1 'polypeptide(L)'
;MRKPKRAEQPFVFYTRLHLQQLTGLKARDLKALLKNIRKVSGSVIYHHTHRFLQQHQFLSPEPPNDFAYWVTEVLGEHKLGEELASIDTIQFSTIRALRNKLSQTIEDHIRYM
;
A
#
# COMPACT_ATOMS: atom_id res chain seq x y z
N MET A 1 45.61 8.16 4.60
CA MET A 1 44.14 7.91 4.62
C MET A 1 43.40 9.23 4.72
N ARG A 2 42.35 9.46 3.91
CA ARG A 2 41.57 10.72 3.91
C ARG A 2 40.60 10.72 5.10
N LYS A 3 40.60 11.79 5.91
CA LYS A 3 39.65 11.92 7.03
C LYS A 3 38.20 11.95 6.51
N PRO A 4 37.25 11.26 7.14
CA PRO A 4 35.84 11.29 6.74
C PRO A 4 35.28 12.70 6.94
N LYS A 5 34.46 13.14 5.97
CA LYS A 5 33.79 14.44 6.04
C LYS A 5 32.67 14.34 7.08
N ARG A 6 32.69 15.21 8.10
CA ARG A 6 31.65 15.24 9.13
C ARG A 6 30.48 16.10 8.65
N ALA A 7 29.25 15.61 8.79
CA ALA A 7 28.05 16.39 8.49
C ALA A 7 27.83 17.47 9.56
N GLU A 8 27.25 18.61 9.15
CA GLU A 8 26.88 19.69 10.08
C GLU A 8 25.74 19.26 11.01
N GLN A 9 24.83 18.44 10.50
CA GLN A 9 23.74 17.83 11.27
C GLN A 9 23.96 16.32 11.38
N PRO A 10 23.90 15.73 12.58
CA PRO A 10 24.01 14.28 12.74
C PRO A 10 22.78 13.57 12.16
N PHE A 11 22.98 12.40 11.56
CA PHE A 11 21.87 11.50 11.26
C PHE A 11 21.39 10.84 12.56
N VAL A 12 20.11 10.98 12.87
CA VAL A 12 19.52 10.37 14.06
C VAL A 12 18.76 9.11 13.65
N PHE A 13 19.11 7.98 14.29
CA PHE A 13 18.39 6.73 14.10
C PHE A 13 17.11 6.75 14.93
N TYR A 14 15.98 6.50 14.28
CA TYR A 14 14.68 6.39 14.93
C TYR A 14 14.17 4.94 14.83
N THR A 15 13.47 4.51 15.87
CA THR A 15 12.66 3.30 15.84
C THR A 15 11.17 3.67 15.89
N ARG A 16 10.31 2.69 15.69
CA ARG A 16 8.86 2.87 15.77
C ARG A 16 8.18 1.58 16.20
N LEU A 17 6.98 1.72 16.74
CA LEU A 17 6.07 0.61 17.02
C LEU A 17 4.80 0.78 16.18
N HIS A 18 4.23 -0.33 15.74
CA HIS A 18 2.98 -0.36 15.02
C HIS A 18 1.86 -0.82 15.95
N LEU A 19 0.87 0.03 16.18
CA LEU A 19 -0.35 -0.35 16.89
C LEU A 19 -1.44 -0.68 15.86
N GLN A 20 -1.85 -1.95 15.81
CA GLN A 20 -2.95 -2.37 14.95
C GLN A 20 -4.29 -2.09 15.62
N GLN A 21 -5.23 -1.53 14.87
CA GLN A 21 -6.57 -1.23 15.34
C GLN A 21 -7.60 -1.68 14.32
N LEU A 22 -8.71 -2.25 14.81
CA LEU A 22 -9.85 -2.62 13.98
C LEU A 22 -10.65 -1.36 13.63
N THR A 23 -10.87 -1.13 12.34
CA THR A 23 -11.65 0.03 11.85
C THR A 23 -13.15 -0.23 11.84
N GLY A 24 -13.58 -1.49 11.96
CA GLY A 24 -14.97 -1.91 11.79
C GLY A 24 -15.48 -1.87 10.33
N LEU A 25 -14.67 -1.37 9.39
CA LEU A 25 -15.02 -1.28 7.98
C LEU A 25 -14.81 -2.63 7.30
N LYS A 26 -15.75 -2.99 6.43
CA LYS A 26 -15.70 -4.23 5.63
C LYS A 26 -16.04 -3.92 4.18
N ALA A 27 -15.45 -4.67 3.27
CA ALA A 27 -15.80 -4.68 1.85
C ALA A 27 -16.15 -6.12 1.45
N ARG A 28 -17.19 -6.26 0.62
CA ARG A 28 -17.64 -7.55 0.07
C ARG A 28 -17.56 -7.60 -1.46
N ASP A 29 -17.30 -6.46 -2.08
CA ASP A 29 -17.25 -6.24 -3.52
C ASP A 29 -16.36 -5.03 -3.82
N LEU A 30 -16.03 -4.80 -5.10
CA LEU A 30 -15.17 -3.70 -5.54
C LEU A 30 -15.75 -2.31 -5.24
N LYS A 31 -17.07 -2.14 -5.30
CA LYS A 31 -17.73 -0.86 -5.02
C LYS A 31 -17.59 -0.48 -3.54
N ALA A 32 -17.77 -1.45 -2.64
CA ALA A 32 -17.56 -1.28 -1.20
C ALA A 32 -16.09 -1.03 -0.88
N LEU A 33 -15.17 -1.75 -1.54
CA LEU A 33 -13.73 -1.53 -1.39
C LEU A 33 -13.35 -0.10 -1.81
N LEU A 34 -13.73 0.34 -3.01
CA LEU A 34 -13.46 1.69 -3.52
C LEU A 34 -14.03 2.77 -2.60
N LYS A 35 -15.28 2.59 -2.12
CA LYS A 35 -15.91 3.50 -1.16
C LYS A 35 -15.09 3.63 0.13
N ASN A 36 -14.58 2.52 0.64
CA ASN A 36 -13.77 2.52 1.87
C ASN A 36 -12.39 3.13 1.63
N ILE A 37 -11.66 2.74 0.57
CA ILE A 37 -10.33 3.26 0.24
C ILE A 37 -10.36 4.79 0.14
N ARG A 38 -11.40 5.38 -0.45
CA ARG A 38 -11.55 6.84 -0.55
C ARG A 38 -11.71 7.56 0.80
N LYS A 39 -12.18 6.86 1.84
CA LYS A 39 -12.55 7.46 3.14
C LYS A 39 -11.60 7.14 4.27
N VAL A 40 -10.91 5.99 4.23
CA VAL A 40 -9.99 5.58 5.29
C VAL A 40 -8.82 6.54 5.46
N SER A 41 -8.26 6.56 6.67
CA SER A 41 -7.04 7.29 6.99
C SER A 41 -5.84 6.75 6.20
N GLY A 42 -4.78 7.56 6.09
CA GLY A 42 -3.53 7.12 5.49
C GLY A 42 -2.90 5.92 6.21
N SER A 43 -3.11 5.77 7.53
CA SER A 43 -2.60 4.63 8.28
C SER A 43 -3.15 3.29 7.79
N VAL A 44 -4.41 3.23 7.35
CA VAL A 44 -5.00 1.99 6.77
C VAL A 44 -4.35 1.67 5.44
N ILE A 45 -4.17 2.67 4.58
CA ILE A 45 -3.48 2.48 3.30
C ILE A 45 -2.05 2.01 3.52
N TYR A 46 -1.32 2.64 4.45
CA TYR A 46 0.03 2.23 4.83
C TYR A 46 0.07 0.79 5.34
N HIS A 47 -0.86 0.42 6.21
CA HIS A 47 -0.96 -0.92 6.77
C HIS A 47 -1.11 -1.98 5.68
N HIS A 48 -1.99 -1.77 4.72
CA HIS A 48 -2.31 -2.74 3.68
C HIS A 48 -1.38 -2.71 2.47
N THR A 49 -0.36 -1.84 2.46
CA THR A 49 0.60 -1.72 1.34
C THR A 49 2.04 -1.87 1.80
N HIS A 50 2.46 -1.13 2.83
CA HIS A 50 3.86 -1.07 3.25
C HIS A 50 4.22 -2.02 4.39
N ARG A 51 3.24 -2.48 5.18
CA ARG A 51 3.52 -3.37 6.31
C ARG A 51 4.09 -4.71 5.85
N PHE A 52 3.52 -5.29 4.80
CA PHE A 52 3.97 -6.57 4.26
C PHE A 52 5.42 -6.47 3.77
N LEU A 53 5.73 -5.40 3.01
CA LEU A 53 7.09 -5.11 2.51
C LEU A 53 8.15 -5.06 3.63
N GLN A 54 7.77 -4.64 4.83
CA GLN A 54 8.68 -4.51 5.97
C GLN A 54 8.89 -5.80 6.75
N GLN A 55 7.87 -6.67 6.78
CA GLN A 55 7.94 -7.94 7.48
C GLN A 55 8.61 -9.03 6.64
N HIS A 56 8.56 -8.88 5.30
CA HIS A 56 8.97 -9.91 4.36
C HIS A 56 9.89 -9.39 3.24
N GLN A 57 10.78 -8.46 3.57
CA GLN A 57 11.69 -7.75 2.65
C GLN A 57 12.59 -8.65 1.77
N PHE A 58 12.64 -9.96 2.04
CA PHE A 58 13.45 -10.96 1.34
C PHE A 58 12.65 -11.90 0.43
N LEU A 59 11.32 -11.77 0.36
CA LEU A 59 10.50 -12.61 -0.51
C LEU A 59 10.33 -11.95 -1.87
N SER A 60 10.90 -12.61 -2.89
CA SER A 60 10.65 -12.39 -4.31
C SER A 60 9.87 -13.61 -4.85
N PRO A 61 8.85 -13.44 -5.71
CA PRO A 61 8.46 -12.19 -6.37
C PRO A 61 7.77 -11.23 -5.41
N GLU A 62 7.79 -9.94 -5.75
CA GLU A 62 7.23 -8.86 -4.92
C GLU A 62 5.85 -9.28 -4.38
N PRO A 63 5.66 -9.29 -3.06
CA PRO A 63 4.39 -9.68 -2.51
C PRO A 63 3.34 -8.64 -2.92
N PRO A 64 2.18 -9.07 -3.47
CA PRO A 64 1.10 -8.17 -3.77
C PRO A 64 0.69 -7.44 -2.48
N ASN A 65 0.41 -6.14 -2.58
CA ASN A 65 -0.23 -5.44 -1.47
C ASN A 65 -1.58 -6.12 -1.13
N ASP A 66 -2.07 -5.97 0.10
CA ASP A 66 -3.25 -6.72 0.57
C ASP A 66 -4.48 -6.47 -0.31
N PHE A 67 -4.59 -5.30 -0.96
CA PHE A 67 -5.68 -5.02 -1.89
C PHE A 67 -5.56 -5.84 -3.17
N ALA A 68 -4.36 -5.91 -3.77
CA ALA A 68 -4.09 -6.74 -4.94
C ALA A 68 -4.33 -8.23 -4.62
N TYR A 69 -3.87 -8.70 -3.47
CA TYR A 69 -4.15 -10.07 -3.02
C TYR A 69 -5.67 -10.32 -2.89
N TRP A 70 -6.39 -9.44 -2.22
CA TRP A 70 -7.81 -9.65 -1.94
C TRP A 70 -8.65 -9.65 -3.23
N VAL A 71 -8.40 -8.74 -4.18
CA VAL A 71 -9.16 -8.74 -5.44
C VAL A 71 -8.87 -9.98 -6.29
N THR A 72 -7.63 -10.46 -6.31
CA THR A 72 -7.26 -11.67 -7.07
C THR A 72 -7.84 -12.92 -6.43
N GLU A 73 -7.50 -13.17 -5.17
CA GLU A 73 -7.73 -14.47 -4.52
C GLU A 73 -9.14 -14.61 -3.95
N VAL A 74 -9.80 -13.49 -3.61
CA VAL A 74 -11.13 -13.51 -2.99
C VAL A 74 -12.24 -13.14 -3.98
N LEU A 75 -11.99 -12.17 -4.87
CA LEU A 75 -12.99 -11.76 -5.86
C LEU A 75 -12.78 -12.40 -7.25
N GLY A 76 -11.62 -13.00 -7.54
CA GLY A 76 -11.31 -13.58 -8.84
C GLY A 76 -10.99 -12.52 -9.93
N GLU A 77 -10.75 -11.28 -9.53
CA GLU A 77 -10.51 -10.14 -10.44
C GLU A 77 -9.03 -10.08 -10.82
N HIS A 78 -8.52 -11.09 -11.53
CA HIS A 78 -7.10 -11.26 -11.81
C HIS A 78 -6.45 -10.04 -12.49
N LYS A 79 -7.12 -9.47 -13.49
CA LYS A 79 -6.63 -8.28 -14.20
C LYS A 79 -6.44 -7.09 -13.26
N LEU A 80 -7.45 -6.78 -12.43
CA LEU A 80 -7.33 -5.71 -11.43
C LEU A 80 -6.25 -6.03 -10.40
N GLY A 81 -6.12 -7.31 -10.03
CA GLY A 81 -5.05 -7.81 -9.19
C GLY A 81 -3.67 -7.44 -9.69
N GLU A 82 -3.37 -7.73 -10.95
CA GLU A 82 -2.11 -7.36 -11.61
C GLU A 82 -1.92 -5.84 -11.67
N GLU A 83 -2.97 -5.09 -12.05
CA GLU A 83 -2.93 -3.63 -12.10
C GLU A 83 -2.64 -3.02 -10.72
N LEU A 84 -3.17 -3.59 -9.63
CA LEU A 84 -2.90 -3.14 -8.27
C LEU A 84 -1.53 -3.59 -7.76
N ALA A 85 -1.08 -4.79 -8.12
CA ALA A 85 0.24 -5.30 -7.74
C ALA A 85 1.37 -4.50 -8.40
N SER A 86 1.18 -4.04 -9.63
CA SER A 86 2.17 -3.24 -10.38
C SER A 86 2.38 -1.80 -9.88
N ILE A 87 1.61 -1.36 -8.88
CA ILE A 87 1.77 -0.03 -8.30
C ILE A 87 3.00 -0.06 -7.36
N ASP A 88 4.13 0.48 -7.83
CA ASP A 88 5.32 0.69 -7.00
C ASP A 88 5.03 1.74 -5.91
N THR A 89 4.82 1.23 -4.69
CA THR A 89 4.47 2.05 -3.51
C THR A 89 5.57 3.04 -3.13
N ILE A 90 6.83 2.77 -3.46
CA ILE A 90 7.99 3.57 -3.06
C ILE A 90 8.12 4.85 -3.92
N GLN A 91 7.54 4.88 -5.12
CA GLN A 91 7.53 6.07 -5.99
C GLN A 91 6.63 7.19 -5.46
N PHE A 92 5.76 6.91 -4.48
CA PHE A 92 4.81 7.90 -3.96
C PHE A 92 5.40 8.68 -2.78
N SER A 93 5.53 9.99 -2.94
CA SER A 93 5.99 10.89 -1.87
C SER A 93 5.02 11.02 -0.70
N THR A 94 3.75 10.63 -0.88
CA THR A 94 2.74 10.65 0.18
C THR A 94 1.77 9.48 0.08
N ILE A 95 1.28 9.01 1.24
CA ILE A 95 0.25 7.98 1.31
C ILE A 95 -1.08 8.43 0.69
N ARG A 96 -1.37 9.73 0.70
CA ARG A 96 -2.53 10.30 0.01
C ARG A 96 -2.43 10.08 -1.50
N ALA A 97 -1.26 10.30 -2.10
CA ALA A 97 -1.04 10.08 -3.52
C ALA A 97 -1.21 8.59 -3.89
N LEU A 98 -0.65 7.68 -3.09
CA LEU A 98 -0.85 6.24 -3.25
C LEU A 98 -2.33 5.84 -3.16
N ARG A 99 -3.05 6.34 -2.14
CA ARG A 99 -4.50 6.10 -1.98
C ARG A 99 -5.29 6.53 -3.21
N ASN A 100 -4.94 7.68 -3.78
CA ASN A 100 -5.59 8.20 -4.98
C ASN A 100 -5.32 7.29 -6.17
N LYS A 101 -4.07 6.83 -6.36
CA LYS A 101 -3.73 5.88 -7.43
C LYS A 101 -4.49 4.57 -7.30
N LEU A 102 -4.51 3.96 -6.11
CA LEU A 102 -5.29 2.74 -5.83
C LEU A 102 -6.79 2.93 -6.13
N SER A 103 -7.36 4.05 -5.68
CA SER A 103 -8.77 4.36 -5.92
C SER A 103 -9.07 4.53 -7.40
N GLN A 104 -8.18 5.22 -8.13
CA GLN A 104 -8.34 5.46 -9.57
C GLN A 104 -8.29 4.15 -10.35
N THR A 105 -7.30 3.29 -10.09
CA THR A 105 -7.19 1.99 -10.74
C THR A 105 -8.46 1.14 -10.55
N ILE A 106 -8.99 1.07 -9.32
CA ILE A 106 -10.24 0.32 -9.06
C ILE A 106 -11.45 0.97 -9.74
N GLU A 107 -11.55 2.30 -9.73
CA GLU A 107 -12.63 3.02 -10.40
C GLU A 107 -12.63 2.81 -11.92
N ASP A 108 -11.46 2.87 -12.54
CA ASP A 108 -11.30 2.65 -13.97
C ASP A 108 -11.69 1.22 -14.32
N HIS A 109 -11.22 0.22 -13.57
CA HIS A 109 -11.62 -1.18 -13.79
C HIS A 109 -13.14 -1.36 -13.72
N ILE A 110 -13.80 -0.84 -12.68
CA ILE A 110 -15.28 -0.91 -12.54
C ILE A 110 -16.00 -0.24 -13.72
N ARG A 111 -15.43 0.82 -14.30
CA ARG A 111 -16.06 1.55 -15.42
C ARG A 111 -15.98 0.78 -16.74
N TYR A 112 -14.95 -0.03 -16.92
CA TYR A 112 -14.68 -0.76 -18.16
C TYR A 112 -15.05 -2.26 -18.09
N MET A 113 -15.63 -2.71 -16.98
CA MET A 113 -16.35 -3.99 -16.85
C MET A 113 -17.75 -3.91 -17.46
#